data_AF-A0A6I2TW32-F1
#
_entry.id   AF-A0A6I2TW32-F1
#
_cell.length_a   1.000
_cell.length_b   1.000
_cell.length_c   1.000
_cell.angle_alpha   90.00
_cell.angle_beta   90.00
_cell.angle_gamma   90.00
#
_symmetry.space_group_name_H-M   'P 1'
#
loop_
_entity.id
_entity.type
_entity.pdbx_description
1 polymer ?
#
loop_
_entity_poly.entity_id
_entity_poly.type
_entity_poly.pdbx_seq_one_letter_code
_entity_poly.pdbx_strand_id
1 'polypeptide(L)'
;MKKLFTLIAAALMAVNVSAANKVLKITGTANKANPWDIQCFINLKNLEKGKAYVVKFDVYTTAGTEFKIGTEAIDDIQTKHKDVWNNSAVFNYTDELTLTNTKSEAVINFPGKTTVTCHTHCTAKPGMEINHDGGNIETCNPEILENFEYAASALLLNIGKLPKDAIIYIDNVKVYDEAGKLLSSEDFENATVAEYDNTKTVYYLGWQNAAKFEIVEDPTTGISNIESANVAKDGKSFNLAGQQVGKNYKGVVIKNGKKMVIK
;
A
#
# COMPACT_ATOMS: atom_id res chain seq x y z
N MET A 1 25.57 -8.26 -55.33
CA MET A 1 25.84 -8.72 -53.96
C MET A 1 25.63 -7.57 -52.99
N LYS A 2 24.40 -7.43 -52.47
CA LYS A 2 24.05 -6.39 -51.48
C LYS A 2 24.51 -6.87 -50.11
N LYS A 3 25.38 -6.09 -49.47
CA LYS A 3 25.87 -6.31 -48.11
C LYS A 3 24.73 -6.07 -47.13
N LEU A 4 24.32 -7.12 -46.42
CA LEU A 4 23.37 -7.04 -45.32
C LEU A 4 24.15 -6.59 -44.07
N PHE A 5 24.04 -5.31 -43.72
CA PHE A 5 24.48 -4.81 -42.42
C PHE A 5 23.42 -5.18 -41.40
N THR A 6 23.69 -6.19 -40.57
CA THR A 6 22.89 -6.46 -39.38
C THR A 6 23.22 -5.39 -38.34
N LEU A 7 22.34 -4.40 -38.21
CA LEU A 7 22.32 -3.46 -37.10
C LEU A 7 22.03 -4.25 -35.81
N ILE A 8 23.04 -4.42 -34.96
CA ILE A 8 22.81 -4.77 -33.56
C ILE A 8 22.46 -3.45 -32.88
N ALA A 9 21.17 -3.22 -32.65
CA ALA A 9 20.70 -2.16 -31.78
C ALA A 9 21.25 -2.42 -30.38
N ALA A 10 22.26 -1.65 -29.98
CA ALA A 10 22.63 -1.51 -28.59
C ALA A 10 21.46 -0.79 -27.90
N ALA A 11 20.58 -1.54 -27.26
CA ALA A 11 19.65 -0.97 -26.30
C ALA A 11 20.49 -0.32 -25.20
N LEU A 12 20.58 1.01 -25.20
CA LEU A 12 20.96 1.73 -23.99
C LEU A 12 19.91 1.35 -22.94
N MET A 13 20.29 0.46 -22.02
CA MET A 13 19.58 0.40 -20.76
C MET A 13 19.84 1.75 -20.10
N ALA A 14 18.84 2.63 -20.14
CA ALA A 14 18.76 3.71 -19.20
C ALA A 14 18.87 3.06 -17.82
N VAL A 15 20.03 3.18 -17.20
CA VAL A 15 20.11 3.07 -15.75
C VAL A 15 19.37 4.32 -15.30
N ASN A 16 18.04 4.21 -15.21
CA ASN A 16 17.29 5.12 -14.37
C ASN A 16 17.95 4.93 -13.01
N VAL A 17 18.79 5.89 -12.62
CA VAL A 17 18.96 6.19 -11.21
C VAL A 17 17.53 6.51 -10.78
N SER A 18 16.78 5.48 -10.33
CA SER A 18 15.46 5.72 -9.82
C SER A 18 15.68 6.70 -8.68
N ALA A 19 14.92 7.79 -8.65
CA ALA A 19 14.68 8.43 -7.38
C ALA A 19 14.36 7.31 -6.37
N ALA A 20 14.94 7.40 -5.19
CA ALA A 20 14.72 6.38 -4.18
C ALA A 20 13.20 6.36 -3.93
N ASN A 21 12.53 5.25 -4.27
CA ASN A 21 11.07 5.17 -4.19
C ASN A 21 10.73 4.99 -2.71
N LYS A 22 10.04 5.96 -2.12
CA LYS A 22 9.53 5.82 -0.75
C LYS A 22 8.27 4.98 -0.71
N VAL A 23 8.06 4.29 0.40
CA VAL A 23 6.89 3.43 0.67
C VAL A 23 6.40 3.64 2.09
N LEU A 24 5.11 3.40 2.31
CA LEU A 24 4.58 3.24 3.67
C LEU A 24 5.03 1.89 4.22
N LYS A 25 5.84 1.92 5.27
CA LYS A 25 6.22 0.76 6.07
C LYS A 25 5.40 0.70 7.35
N ILE A 26 4.85 -0.47 7.61
CA ILE A 26 4.06 -0.75 8.81
C ILE A 26 4.73 -1.88 9.59
N THR A 27 5.04 -1.60 10.84
CA THR A 27 5.53 -2.60 11.80
C THR A 27 4.62 -2.59 13.01
N GLY A 28 4.46 -3.72 13.68
CA GLY A 28 3.58 -3.78 14.83
C GLY A 28 3.86 -4.92 15.78
N THR A 29 3.20 -4.85 16.92
CA THR A 29 3.20 -5.88 17.94
C THR A 29 2.39 -7.06 17.42
N ALA A 30 3.03 -8.22 17.41
CA ALA A 30 2.44 -9.43 16.88
C ALA A 30 1.23 -9.91 17.71
N ASN A 31 0.36 -10.70 17.06
CA ASN A 31 -0.66 -11.53 17.72
C ASN A 31 -1.62 -10.76 18.66
N LYS A 32 -2.00 -9.55 18.25
CA LYS A 32 -3.05 -8.79 18.92
C LYS A 32 -4.39 -9.53 18.90
N ALA A 33 -5.28 -9.18 19.82
CA ALA A 33 -6.50 -9.96 20.07
C ALA A 33 -7.61 -9.64 19.06
N ASN A 34 -7.72 -8.38 18.67
CA ASN A 34 -8.82 -7.85 17.88
C ASN A 34 -8.38 -7.40 16.47
N PRO A 35 -9.28 -7.44 15.48
CA PRO A 35 -9.04 -6.90 14.14
C PRO A 35 -8.69 -5.41 14.10
N TRP A 36 -9.18 -4.61 15.05
CA TRP A 36 -8.95 -3.16 15.14
C TRP A 36 -7.77 -2.74 16.03
N ASP A 37 -7.01 -3.69 16.58
CA ASP A 37 -5.88 -3.36 17.46
C ASP A 37 -4.72 -2.67 16.73
N ILE A 38 -4.71 -2.69 15.40
CA ILE A 38 -3.78 -1.96 14.54
C ILE A 38 -4.54 -1.41 13.34
N GLN A 39 -4.63 -0.09 13.24
CA GLN A 39 -5.32 0.63 12.18
C GLN A 39 -4.47 1.77 11.65
N CYS A 40 -4.53 2.00 10.34
CA CYS A 40 -4.07 3.24 9.73
C CYS A 40 -4.93 3.61 8.53
N PHE A 41 -4.91 4.88 8.22
CA PHE A 41 -5.77 5.53 7.26
C PHE A 41 -4.87 6.20 6.22
N ILE A 42 -5.12 5.95 4.96
CA ILE A 42 -4.45 6.61 3.84
C ILE A 42 -5.44 7.56 3.20
N ASN A 43 -5.18 8.86 3.30
CA ASN A 43 -6.07 9.87 2.74
C ASN A 43 -6.11 9.79 1.21
N LEU A 44 -7.31 9.86 0.67
CA LEU A 44 -7.61 9.83 -0.75
C LEU A 44 -8.09 11.20 -1.23
N LYS A 45 -7.82 11.54 -2.48
CA LYS A 45 -8.12 12.86 -3.06
C LYS A 45 -9.09 12.75 -4.23
N ASN A 46 -9.87 13.81 -4.42
CA ASN A 46 -10.82 13.99 -5.53
C ASN A 46 -12.01 13.02 -5.50
N LEU A 47 -12.59 12.80 -4.33
CA LEU A 47 -13.77 11.95 -4.14
C LEU A 47 -15.01 12.79 -3.81
N GLU A 48 -16.14 12.37 -4.36
CA GLU A 48 -17.43 13.01 -4.25
C GLU A 48 -18.40 12.08 -3.52
N LYS A 49 -19.34 12.68 -2.81
CA LYS A 49 -20.36 11.96 -2.05
C LYS A 49 -21.23 11.11 -2.98
N GLY A 50 -21.45 9.85 -2.61
CA GLY A 50 -22.37 8.95 -3.32
C GLY A 50 -21.81 8.31 -4.59
N LYS A 51 -20.52 8.55 -4.90
CA LYS A 51 -19.84 7.98 -6.07
C LYS A 51 -19.06 6.73 -5.71
N ALA A 52 -19.07 5.76 -6.63
CA ALA A 52 -18.25 4.57 -6.52
C ALA A 52 -16.84 4.82 -7.07
N TYR A 53 -15.85 4.17 -6.44
CA TYR A 53 -14.44 4.30 -6.78
C TYR A 53 -13.73 2.95 -6.71
N VAL A 54 -12.64 2.82 -7.46
CA VAL A 54 -11.71 1.69 -7.35
C VAL A 54 -10.38 2.23 -6.86
N VAL A 55 -9.89 1.71 -5.73
CA VAL A 55 -8.58 2.04 -5.17
C VAL A 55 -7.63 0.90 -5.48
N LYS A 56 -6.49 1.23 -6.09
CA LYS A 56 -5.43 0.27 -6.41
C LYS A 56 -4.15 0.68 -5.72
N PHE A 57 -3.38 -0.27 -5.23
CA PHE A 57 -2.08 0.01 -4.62
C PHE A 57 -1.19 -1.21 -4.65
N ASP A 58 0.12 -1.00 -4.71
CA ASP A 58 1.08 -2.08 -4.56
C ASP A 58 1.24 -2.42 -3.09
N VAL A 59 1.31 -3.72 -2.80
CA VAL A 59 1.46 -4.22 -1.43
C VAL A 59 2.30 -5.48 -1.37
N TYR A 60 3.08 -5.62 -0.31
CA TYR A 60 3.74 -6.88 0.06
C TYR A 60 4.06 -6.91 1.57
N THR A 61 4.44 -8.10 2.05
CA THR A 61 4.89 -8.30 3.42
C THR A 61 6.23 -9.06 3.50
N THR A 62 6.95 -8.95 4.60
CA THR A 62 8.11 -9.82 4.90
C THR A 62 7.71 -11.17 5.49
N ALA A 63 6.42 -11.37 5.82
CA ALA A 63 5.95 -12.61 6.43
C ALA A 63 6.21 -13.82 5.50
N GLY A 64 6.70 -14.92 6.08
CA GLY A 64 6.93 -16.17 5.34
C GLY A 64 5.65 -16.95 5.02
N THR A 65 4.49 -16.50 5.53
CA THR A 65 3.18 -17.11 5.31
C THR A 65 2.18 -16.01 5.00
N GLU A 66 1.28 -16.28 4.07
CA GLU A 66 0.21 -15.34 3.74
C GLU A 66 -0.74 -15.13 4.94
N PHE A 67 -1.28 -13.93 5.04
CA PHE A 67 -2.29 -13.58 6.03
C PHE A 67 -3.21 -12.50 5.47
N LYS A 68 -4.33 -12.25 6.13
CA LYS A 68 -5.33 -11.30 5.65
C LYS A 68 -5.44 -10.08 6.56
N ILE A 69 -5.78 -8.94 5.98
CA ILE A 69 -6.18 -7.72 6.68
C ILE A 69 -7.51 -7.23 6.12
N GLY A 70 -8.27 -6.46 6.89
CA GLY A 70 -9.48 -5.80 6.40
C GLY A 70 -9.17 -4.51 5.66
N THR A 71 -9.97 -4.19 4.65
CA THR A 71 -9.98 -2.86 4.01
C THR A 71 -11.34 -2.23 4.14
N GLU A 72 -11.37 -0.94 4.46
CA GLU A 72 -12.61 -0.20 4.65
C GLU A 72 -12.53 1.18 3.99
N ALA A 73 -13.68 1.65 3.51
CA ALA A 73 -13.82 3.04 3.07
C ALA A 73 -14.35 3.89 4.22
N ILE A 74 -13.81 5.09 4.38
CA ILE A 74 -14.21 6.04 5.42
C ILE A 74 -14.51 7.40 4.82
N ASP A 75 -15.48 8.10 5.40
CA ASP A 75 -15.73 9.53 5.18
C ASP A 75 -15.45 10.28 6.49
N ASP A 76 -14.22 10.77 6.67
CA ASP A 76 -13.80 11.53 7.85
C ASP A 76 -14.05 13.03 7.71
N ILE A 77 -14.57 13.46 6.56
CA ILE A 77 -14.92 14.86 6.30
C ILE A 77 -16.32 15.14 6.87
N GLN A 78 -17.21 14.15 6.90
CA GLN A 78 -18.51 14.29 7.55
C GLN A 78 -18.36 14.29 9.09
N THR A 79 -19.07 15.21 9.75
CA THR A 79 -18.96 15.41 11.21
C THR A 79 -20.25 15.17 11.97
N LYS A 80 -21.34 14.82 11.27
CA LYS A 80 -22.69 14.76 11.84
C LYS A 80 -23.02 13.40 12.43
N HIS A 81 -22.67 12.33 11.72
CA HIS A 81 -23.03 10.97 12.10
C HIS A 81 -21.79 10.30 12.68
N LYS A 82 -21.74 10.14 13.99
CA LYS A 82 -20.55 9.62 14.67
C LYS A 82 -20.81 8.32 15.38
N ASP A 83 -19.77 7.52 15.50
CA ASP A 83 -19.79 6.29 16.27
C ASP A 83 -19.75 6.56 17.78
N VAL A 84 -19.75 5.49 18.58
CA VAL A 84 -19.68 5.58 20.05
C VAL A 84 -18.36 6.19 20.56
N TRP A 85 -17.34 6.24 19.71
CA TRP A 85 -16.02 6.80 20.02
C TRP A 85 -15.82 8.21 19.47
N ASN A 86 -16.91 8.86 19.00
CA ASN A 86 -16.90 10.21 18.43
C ASN A 86 -16.08 10.35 17.13
N ASN A 87 -15.79 9.24 16.45
CA ASN A 87 -15.24 9.19 15.09
C ASN A 87 -16.37 9.24 14.06
N SER A 88 -16.05 9.36 12.77
CA SER A 88 -17.04 9.18 11.71
C SER A 88 -17.74 7.83 11.86
N ALA A 89 -19.08 7.77 11.77
CA ALA A 89 -19.81 6.49 11.75
C ALA A 89 -19.80 5.83 10.36
N VAL A 90 -19.19 6.47 9.36
CA VAL A 90 -19.16 6.00 7.99
C VAL A 90 -17.96 5.09 7.81
N PHE A 91 -18.13 3.83 8.19
CA PHE A 91 -17.23 2.73 7.85
C PHE A 91 -17.94 1.81 6.88
N ASN A 92 -17.29 1.48 5.77
CA ASN A 92 -17.79 0.48 4.86
C ASN A 92 -16.74 -0.59 4.66
N TYR A 93 -17.00 -1.78 5.22
CA TYR A 93 -16.16 -2.94 4.98
C TYR A 93 -16.24 -3.35 3.51
N THR A 94 -15.07 -3.45 2.87
CA THR A 94 -15.01 -3.63 1.41
C THR A 94 -14.53 -5.01 1.03
N ASP A 95 -13.42 -5.49 1.61
CA ASP A 95 -12.93 -6.84 1.38
C ASP A 95 -11.86 -7.25 2.41
N GLU A 96 -11.49 -8.54 2.41
CA GLU A 96 -10.24 -9.01 3.00
C GLU A 96 -9.11 -8.95 1.98
N LEU A 97 -8.05 -8.21 2.28
CA LEU A 97 -6.83 -8.21 1.49
C LEU A 97 -5.88 -9.32 1.96
N THR A 98 -5.58 -10.25 1.07
CA THR A 98 -4.54 -11.27 1.31
C THR A 98 -3.17 -10.70 1.01
N LEU A 99 -2.27 -10.74 1.99
CA LEU A 99 -0.90 -10.27 1.91
C LEU A 99 0.06 -11.43 1.69
N THR A 100 0.95 -11.26 0.72
CA THR A 100 1.99 -12.25 0.40
C THR A 100 3.38 -11.59 0.43
N ASN A 101 4.41 -12.42 0.42
CA ASN A 101 5.79 -11.94 0.33
C ASN A 101 6.22 -11.48 -1.07
N THR A 102 5.30 -11.48 -2.03
CA THR A 102 5.52 -11.01 -3.39
C THR A 102 4.73 -9.73 -3.61
N LYS A 103 5.37 -8.70 -4.18
CA LYS A 103 4.70 -7.44 -4.55
C LYS A 103 3.56 -7.73 -5.53
N SER A 104 2.36 -7.27 -5.17
CA SER A 104 1.15 -7.42 -5.96
C SER A 104 0.33 -6.13 -5.93
N GLU A 105 -0.48 -5.89 -6.95
CA GLU A 105 -1.47 -4.79 -6.95
C GLU A 105 -2.76 -5.27 -6.25
N ALA A 106 -3.10 -4.65 -5.13
CA ALA A 106 -4.40 -4.78 -4.50
C ALA A 106 -5.44 -3.93 -5.25
N VAL A 107 -6.70 -4.39 -5.28
CA VAL A 107 -7.82 -3.69 -5.92
C VAL A 107 -9.01 -3.70 -4.98
N ILE A 108 -9.39 -2.52 -4.47
CA ILE A 108 -10.45 -2.35 -3.48
C ILE A 108 -11.58 -1.52 -4.09
N ASN A 109 -12.81 -2.01 -3.98
CA ASN A 109 -13.99 -1.35 -4.55
C ASN A 109 -14.77 -0.61 -3.47
N PHE A 110 -14.95 0.69 -3.66
CA PHE A 110 -15.73 1.56 -2.77
C PHE A 110 -17.06 1.90 -3.43
N PRO A 111 -18.21 1.44 -2.90
CA PRO A 111 -19.51 1.61 -3.56
C PRO A 111 -20.11 3.02 -3.44
N GLY A 112 -19.56 3.90 -2.59
CA GLY A 112 -20.07 5.26 -2.38
C GLY A 112 -21.35 5.36 -1.55
N LYS A 113 -21.98 4.22 -1.22
CA LYS A 113 -23.12 4.11 -0.30
C LYS A 113 -22.89 2.99 0.70
N THR A 114 -23.31 3.20 1.94
CA THR A 114 -23.22 2.20 3.00
C THR A 114 -24.38 2.31 3.98
N THR A 115 -24.48 1.35 4.91
CA THR A 115 -25.34 1.47 6.09
C THR A 115 -24.51 2.08 7.22
N VAL A 116 -25.01 3.16 7.82
CA VAL A 116 -24.34 3.86 8.93
C VAL A 116 -25.06 3.57 10.23
N THR A 117 -24.29 3.13 11.24
CA THR A 117 -24.77 3.00 12.63
C THR A 117 -24.34 4.23 13.42
N CYS A 118 -25.24 5.19 13.57
CA CYS A 118 -24.98 6.50 14.14
C CYS A 118 -25.35 6.53 15.64
N HIS A 119 -24.37 6.81 16.49
CA HIS A 119 -24.54 6.94 17.93
C HIS A 119 -24.81 8.38 18.37
N THR A 120 -24.39 9.41 17.61
CA THR A 120 -24.71 10.81 17.94
C THR A 120 -26.20 11.15 17.86
N HIS A 121 -26.99 10.37 17.12
CA HIS A 121 -28.45 10.52 17.05
C HIS A 121 -29.19 9.33 17.67
N CYS A 122 -28.57 8.62 18.60
CA CYS A 122 -29.21 7.48 19.24
C CYS A 122 -30.37 7.89 20.15
N THR A 123 -31.32 6.97 20.36
CA THR A 123 -32.46 7.18 21.26
C THR A 123 -32.27 6.35 22.53
N ALA A 124 -32.41 6.98 23.71
CA ALA A 124 -32.30 6.30 25.00
C ALA A 124 -33.26 5.10 25.10
N LYS A 125 -32.79 3.99 25.67
CA LYS A 125 -33.66 2.85 25.98
C LYS A 125 -34.59 3.20 27.17
N PRO A 126 -35.76 2.54 27.30
CA PRO A 126 -36.70 2.84 28.36
C PRO A 126 -36.07 2.81 29.76
N GLY A 127 -36.16 3.93 30.48
CA GLY A 127 -35.63 4.07 31.85
C GLY A 127 -34.11 4.25 31.95
N MET A 128 -33.41 4.48 30.84
CA MET A 128 -31.96 4.70 30.80
C MET A 128 -31.61 6.12 30.36
N GLU A 129 -30.47 6.62 30.80
CA GLU A 129 -29.83 7.82 30.25
C GLU A 129 -28.78 7.42 29.22
N ILE A 130 -28.62 8.21 28.15
CA ILE A 130 -27.63 7.94 27.11
C ILE A 130 -26.22 8.04 27.72
N ASN A 131 -25.43 6.98 27.57
CA ASN A 131 -24.06 6.90 28.00
C ASN A 131 -23.23 6.15 26.95
N HIS A 132 -22.15 6.78 26.47
CA HIS A 132 -21.17 6.22 25.54
C HIS A 132 -19.77 6.06 26.16
N ASP A 133 -19.62 6.29 27.47
CA ASP A 133 -18.34 6.15 28.18
C ASP A 133 -17.76 4.75 27.97
N GLY A 134 -16.47 4.71 27.62
CA GLY A 134 -15.77 3.45 27.35
C GLY A 134 -16.37 2.64 26.19
N GLY A 135 -17.10 3.26 25.26
CA GLY A 135 -17.72 2.57 24.15
C GLY A 135 -19.03 1.88 24.50
N ASN A 136 -19.69 2.28 25.60
CA ASN A 136 -20.96 1.71 26.00
C ASN A 136 -22.03 1.90 24.91
N ILE A 137 -22.69 0.81 24.51
CA ILE A 137 -23.81 0.80 23.55
C ILE A 137 -25.11 0.26 24.17
N GLU A 138 -25.10 0.00 25.47
CA GLU A 138 -26.19 -0.69 26.16
C GLU A 138 -27.35 0.25 26.51
N THR A 139 -27.08 1.56 26.61
CA THR A 139 -28.05 2.55 27.11
C THR A 139 -28.93 3.20 26.05
N CYS A 140 -28.56 3.12 24.77
CA CYS A 140 -29.34 3.69 23.67
C CYS A 140 -29.40 2.77 22.44
N ASN A 141 -30.38 3.02 21.58
CA ASN A 141 -30.51 2.39 20.27
C ASN A 141 -29.95 3.37 19.22
N PRO A 142 -28.91 2.99 18.45
CA PRO A 142 -28.35 3.87 17.43
C PRO A 142 -29.35 4.17 16.31
N GLU A 143 -29.18 5.32 15.65
CA GLU A 143 -29.86 5.62 14.40
C GLU A 143 -29.21 4.79 13.29
N ILE A 144 -30.01 4.04 12.54
CA ILE A 144 -29.54 3.29 11.37
C ILE A 144 -29.94 4.04 10.10
N LEU A 145 -28.94 4.41 9.30
CA LEU A 145 -29.14 5.10 8.03
C LEU A 145 -28.74 4.18 6.88
N GLU A 146 -29.73 3.69 6.15
CA GLU A 146 -29.51 2.88 4.95
C GLU A 146 -29.22 3.76 3.73
N ASN A 147 -28.45 3.22 2.77
CA ASN A 147 -28.09 3.91 1.53
C ASN A 147 -27.44 5.30 1.76
N PHE A 148 -26.75 5.46 2.88
CA PHE A 148 -26.07 6.70 3.21
C PHE A 148 -24.95 6.94 2.20
N GLU A 149 -25.10 7.98 1.41
CA GLU A 149 -24.09 8.41 0.44
C GLU A 149 -22.90 9.00 1.18
N TYR A 150 -21.68 8.63 0.80
CA TYR A 150 -20.47 9.12 1.44
C TYR A 150 -19.38 9.41 0.42
N ALA A 151 -18.41 10.26 0.78
CA ALA A 151 -17.19 10.46 0.02
C ALA A 151 -16.08 9.66 0.70
N ALA A 152 -15.49 8.68 0.02
CA ALA A 152 -14.44 7.82 0.60
C ALA A 152 -13.12 8.59 0.79
N SER A 153 -13.07 9.50 1.76
CA SER A 153 -11.94 10.39 2.02
C SER A 153 -10.68 9.64 2.43
N ALA A 154 -10.79 8.41 2.95
CA ALA A 154 -9.65 7.59 3.29
C ALA A 154 -9.89 6.10 3.03
N LEU A 155 -8.79 5.39 2.72
CA LEU A 155 -8.69 3.94 2.81
C LEU A 155 -8.23 3.59 4.24
N LEU A 156 -9.06 2.87 4.99
CA LEU A 156 -8.66 2.25 6.25
C LEU A 156 -8.11 0.87 5.99
N LEU A 157 -6.92 0.62 6.54
CA LEU A 157 -6.30 -0.69 6.65
C LEU A 157 -6.53 -1.19 8.07
N ASN A 158 -7.41 -2.17 8.21
CA ASN A 158 -7.77 -2.79 9.48
C ASN A 158 -6.89 -4.04 9.69
N ILE A 159 -5.68 -3.81 10.21
CA ILE A 159 -4.59 -4.80 10.23
C ILE A 159 -4.77 -5.78 11.39
N GLY A 160 -5.04 -5.26 12.59
CA GLY A 160 -5.27 -6.04 13.81
C GLY A 160 -4.19 -7.05 14.14
N LYS A 161 -4.34 -8.27 13.62
CA LYS A 161 -3.51 -9.44 13.92
C LYS A 161 -2.33 -9.54 12.97
N LEU A 162 -1.31 -8.72 13.23
CA LEU A 162 -0.05 -8.84 12.51
C LEU A 162 0.70 -10.12 12.94
N PRO A 163 1.18 -10.97 12.01
CA PRO A 163 2.04 -12.08 12.36
C PRO A 163 3.35 -11.61 12.99
N LYS A 164 4.02 -12.51 13.71
CA LYS A 164 5.28 -12.18 14.37
C LYS A 164 6.34 -11.75 13.35
N ASP A 165 6.97 -10.61 13.63
CA ASP A 165 8.04 -10.01 12.84
C ASP A 165 7.64 -9.64 11.39
N ALA A 166 6.34 -9.68 11.07
CA ALA A 166 5.84 -9.25 9.77
C ALA A 166 5.93 -7.72 9.64
N ILE A 167 6.43 -7.29 8.49
CA ILE A 167 6.43 -5.89 8.05
C ILE A 167 5.52 -5.83 6.83
N ILE A 168 4.67 -4.80 6.73
CA ILE A 168 3.85 -4.55 5.55
C ILE A 168 4.40 -3.32 4.84
N TYR A 169 4.44 -3.37 3.51
CA TYR A 169 4.84 -2.27 2.66
C TYR A 169 3.72 -1.95 1.68
N ILE A 170 3.41 -0.66 1.53
CA ILE A 170 2.39 -0.15 0.62
C ILE A 170 2.97 0.99 -0.20
N ASP A 171 2.62 1.00 -1.48
CA ASP A 171 3.14 1.93 -2.48
C ASP A 171 2.08 2.21 -3.57
N ASN A 172 2.28 3.26 -4.36
CA ASN A 172 1.51 3.58 -5.57
C ASN A 172 -0.02 3.56 -5.40
N VAL A 173 -0.54 4.20 -4.36
CA VAL A 173 -1.99 4.26 -4.12
C VAL A 173 -2.64 5.14 -5.19
N LYS A 174 -3.60 4.59 -5.93
CA LYS A 174 -4.27 5.23 -7.07
C LYS A 174 -5.77 5.08 -6.93
N VAL A 175 -6.49 6.15 -7.23
CA VAL A 175 -7.96 6.18 -7.18
C VAL A 175 -8.50 6.35 -8.60
N TYR A 176 -9.44 5.49 -8.96
CA TYR A 176 -10.12 5.50 -10.24
C TYR A 176 -11.62 5.69 -10.05
N ASP A 177 -12.27 6.40 -10.97
CA ASP A 177 -13.73 6.37 -11.07
C ASP A 177 -14.23 5.05 -11.67
N GLU A 178 -15.56 4.88 -11.69
CA GLU A 178 -16.24 3.71 -12.26
C GLU A 178 -15.93 3.51 -13.76
N ALA A 179 -15.58 4.58 -14.49
CA ALA A 179 -15.19 4.51 -15.88
C ALA A 179 -13.71 4.12 -16.08
N GLY A 180 -12.96 3.90 -14.99
CA GLY A 180 -11.54 3.56 -15.01
C GLY A 180 -10.61 4.75 -15.26
N LYS A 181 -11.09 5.99 -15.14
CA LYS A 181 -10.26 7.19 -15.22
C LYS A 181 -9.54 7.41 -13.89
N LEU A 182 -8.23 7.59 -13.96
CA LEU A 182 -7.40 7.96 -12.81
C LEU A 182 -7.78 9.37 -12.30
N LEU A 183 -8.07 9.47 -11.01
CA LEU A 183 -8.45 10.72 -10.33
C LEU A 183 -7.33 11.28 -9.47
N SER A 184 -6.58 10.41 -8.80
CA SER A 184 -5.46 10.79 -7.94
C SER A 184 -4.47 9.64 -7.78
N SER A 185 -3.23 9.98 -7.44
CA SER A 185 -2.17 9.04 -7.11
C SER A 185 -1.32 9.57 -5.95
N GLU A 186 -0.82 8.66 -5.13
CA GLU A 186 0.13 8.89 -4.04
C GLU A 186 1.29 7.90 -4.19
N ASP A 187 2.50 8.43 -4.37
CA ASP A 187 3.74 7.69 -4.58
C ASP A 187 4.65 7.68 -3.34
N PHE A 188 4.15 8.22 -2.22
CA PHE A 188 4.82 8.34 -0.93
C PHE A 188 6.11 9.16 -0.89
N GLU A 189 6.51 9.80 -2.00
CA GLU A 189 7.80 10.51 -2.06
C GLU A 189 7.85 11.69 -1.08
N ASN A 190 6.72 12.40 -0.98
CA ASN A 190 6.52 13.53 -0.07
C ASN A 190 5.46 13.23 1.00
N ALA A 191 5.17 11.94 1.23
CA ALA A 191 4.15 11.56 2.18
C ALA A 191 4.55 11.92 3.61
N THR A 192 3.52 12.20 4.40
CA THR A 192 3.65 12.51 5.82
C THR A 192 2.79 11.56 6.64
N VAL A 193 3.24 11.29 7.86
CA VAL A 193 2.58 10.37 8.79
C VAL A 193 2.43 11.07 10.13
N ALA A 194 1.24 11.04 10.71
CA ALA A 194 1.01 11.59 12.05
C ALA A 194 -0.10 10.88 12.82
N GLU A 195 -0.02 10.96 14.13
CA GLU A 195 -1.06 10.49 15.04
C GLU A 195 -2.24 11.48 15.05
N TYR A 196 -3.47 10.97 14.92
CA TYR A 196 -4.73 11.75 14.97
C TYR A 196 -4.83 12.99 14.05
N ASP A 197 -3.97 13.09 13.03
CA ASP A 197 -3.94 14.24 12.12
C ASP A 197 -4.32 13.81 10.70
N ASN A 198 -5.62 13.87 10.42
CA ASN A 198 -6.20 13.55 9.12
C ASN A 198 -5.88 14.59 8.02
N THR A 199 -4.97 15.55 8.26
CA THR A 199 -4.41 16.40 7.19
C THR A 199 -3.18 15.77 6.52
N LYS A 200 -2.61 14.73 7.12
CA LYS A 200 -1.42 14.03 6.60
C LYS A 200 -1.77 12.98 5.55
N THR A 201 -0.77 12.50 4.81
CA THR A 201 -0.98 11.42 3.83
C THR A 201 -1.48 10.15 4.53
N VAL A 202 -0.85 9.80 5.64
CA VAL A 202 -1.22 8.67 6.49
C VAL A 202 -1.45 9.17 7.91
N TYR A 203 -2.53 8.70 8.53
CA TYR A 203 -2.76 8.91 9.95
C TYR A 203 -3.19 7.63 10.63
N TYR A 204 -3.12 7.64 11.96
CA TYR A 204 -3.45 6.48 12.79
C TYR A 204 -3.94 6.94 14.15
N LEU A 205 -4.59 6.03 14.87
CA LEU A 205 -5.14 6.29 16.20
C LEU A 205 -4.08 5.96 17.26
N GLY A 206 -3.66 6.95 18.06
CA GLY A 206 -2.61 6.77 19.06
C GLY A 206 -2.94 5.79 20.18
N TRP A 207 -4.22 5.61 20.53
CA TRP A 207 -4.66 4.73 21.62
C TRP A 207 -4.26 3.28 21.39
N GLN A 208 -4.09 2.87 20.12
CA GLN A 208 -3.76 1.50 19.77
C GLN A 208 -2.36 1.10 20.27
N ASN A 209 -1.41 2.06 20.29
CA ASN A 209 -0.02 1.92 20.74
C ASN A 209 0.60 0.54 20.41
N ALA A 210 0.30 0.03 19.21
CA ALA A 210 0.58 -1.33 18.80
C ALA A 210 1.40 -1.39 17.52
N ALA A 211 1.51 -0.30 16.79
CA ALA A 211 2.20 -0.25 15.50
C ALA A 211 2.92 1.08 15.30
N LYS A 212 3.90 1.03 14.42
CA LYS A 212 4.65 2.18 13.91
C LYS A 212 4.45 2.25 12.40
N PHE A 213 4.13 3.45 11.95
CA PHE A 213 3.90 3.79 10.54
C PHE A 213 4.97 4.77 10.11
N GLU A 214 5.71 4.44 9.06
CA GLU A 214 6.88 5.19 8.62
C GLU A 214 6.90 5.30 7.11
N ILE A 215 7.37 6.43 6.59
CA ILE A 215 7.75 6.53 5.17
C ILE A 215 9.24 6.22 5.10
N VAL A 216 9.60 5.21 4.31
CA VAL A 216 10.98 4.72 4.18
C VAL A 216 11.30 4.45 2.71
N GLU A 217 12.59 4.32 2.39
CA GLU A 217 13.00 3.83 1.07
C GLU A 217 12.56 2.37 0.85
N ASP A 218 12.05 2.05 -0.34
CA ASP A 218 11.59 0.72 -0.72
C ASP A 218 12.77 -0.28 -0.65
N PRO A 219 12.74 -1.26 0.28
CA PRO A 219 13.83 -2.23 0.41
C PRO A 219 13.97 -3.14 -0.82
N THR A 220 12.94 -3.26 -1.67
CA THR A 220 12.99 -4.10 -2.89
C THR A 220 13.71 -3.42 -4.05
N THR A 221 13.89 -2.10 -4.00
CA THR A 221 14.65 -1.34 -5.01
C THR A 221 16.16 -1.43 -4.79
N GLY A 222 16.59 -1.95 -3.63
CA GLY A 222 17.98 -2.24 -3.30
C GLY A 222 18.40 -3.67 -3.68
N ILE A 223 18.66 -3.92 -4.96
CA ILE A 223 19.21 -5.17 -5.53
C ILE A 223 18.22 -6.35 -5.47
N SER A 224 17.40 -6.47 -6.51
CA SER A 224 16.81 -7.76 -6.88
C SER A 224 17.97 -8.74 -7.11
N ASN A 225 17.88 -9.94 -6.51
CA ASN A 225 18.81 -11.04 -6.72
C ASN A 225 19.37 -11.03 -8.15
N ILE A 226 20.69 -10.89 -8.30
CA ILE A 226 21.33 -11.25 -9.55
C ILE A 226 21.18 -12.77 -9.62
N GLU A 227 20.08 -13.23 -10.22
CA GLU A 227 20.05 -14.56 -10.80
C GLU A 227 21.27 -14.60 -11.69
N SER A 228 22.20 -15.49 -11.35
CA SER A 228 23.33 -15.79 -12.21
C SER A 228 22.72 -16.50 -13.42
N ALA A 229 22.18 -15.73 -14.36
CA ALA A 229 21.76 -16.20 -15.66
C ALA A 229 22.88 -17.11 -16.15
N ASN A 230 22.55 -18.38 -16.41
CA ASN A 230 23.51 -19.42 -16.77
C ASN A 230 24.52 -18.86 -17.77
N VAL A 231 25.68 -18.42 -17.28
CA VAL A 231 26.55 -17.65 -18.14
C VAL A 231 27.08 -18.63 -19.14
N ALA A 232 26.82 -18.39 -20.43
CA ALA A 232 27.31 -19.25 -21.49
C ALA A 232 28.82 -19.45 -21.29
N LYS A 233 29.22 -20.67 -20.94
CA LYS A 233 30.64 -21.05 -20.77
C LYS A 233 31.25 -21.34 -22.15
N ASP A 234 30.94 -20.51 -23.13
CA ASP A 234 31.39 -20.69 -24.51
C ASP A 234 32.83 -20.20 -24.72
N GLY A 235 33.46 -19.68 -23.67
CA GLY A 235 34.86 -19.26 -23.68
C GLY A 235 35.12 -17.99 -24.49
N LYS A 236 34.07 -17.28 -24.95
CA LYS A 236 34.21 -16.00 -25.61
C LYS A 236 34.53 -14.90 -24.60
N SER A 237 35.33 -13.93 -25.04
CA SER A 237 35.68 -12.75 -24.27
C SER A 237 34.95 -11.54 -24.86
N PHE A 238 34.43 -10.66 -24.00
CA PHE A 238 33.79 -9.41 -24.40
C PHE A 238 34.49 -8.24 -23.71
N ASN A 239 34.65 -7.09 -24.38
CA ASN A 239 35.09 -5.87 -23.72
C ASN A 239 33.95 -5.24 -22.88
N LEU A 240 34.25 -4.16 -22.15
CA LEU A 240 33.25 -3.45 -21.33
C LEU A 240 32.11 -2.82 -22.16
N ALA A 241 32.29 -2.65 -23.47
CA ALA A 241 31.27 -2.17 -24.39
C ALA A 241 30.39 -3.32 -24.97
N GLY A 242 30.57 -4.56 -24.52
CA GLY A 242 29.80 -5.72 -24.96
C GLY A 242 30.21 -6.29 -26.33
N GLN A 243 31.34 -5.85 -26.89
CA GLN A 243 31.85 -6.36 -28.16
C GLN A 243 32.68 -7.62 -27.92
N GLN A 244 32.47 -8.67 -28.71
CA GLN A 244 33.32 -9.86 -28.67
C GLN A 244 34.74 -9.48 -29.11
N VAL A 245 35.74 -9.87 -28.30
CA VAL A 245 37.15 -9.58 -28.56
C VAL A 245 37.96 -10.86 -28.74
N GLY A 246 39.00 -10.79 -29.58
CA GLY A 246 39.92 -11.89 -29.85
C GLY A 246 40.94 -12.10 -28.73
N LYS A 247 41.71 -13.20 -28.83
CA LYS A 247 42.73 -13.60 -27.83
C LYS A 247 43.83 -12.56 -27.58
N ASN A 248 44.09 -11.68 -28.55
CA ASN A 248 45.14 -10.66 -28.48
C ASN A 248 44.67 -9.33 -27.88
N TYR A 249 43.42 -9.23 -27.45
CA TYR A 249 42.89 -8.02 -26.83
C TYR A 249 43.57 -7.79 -25.47
N LYS A 250 44.13 -6.59 -25.28
CA LYS A 250 44.73 -6.17 -24.02
C LYS A 250 43.75 -5.29 -23.27
N GLY A 251 43.53 -5.58 -21.99
CA GLY A 251 42.64 -4.81 -21.13
C GLY A 251 41.63 -5.67 -20.38
N VAL A 252 40.61 -5.00 -19.84
CA VAL A 252 39.56 -5.63 -19.06
C VAL A 252 38.55 -6.29 -19.98
N VAL A 253 38.27 -7.57 -19.74
CA VAL A 253 37.25 -8.35 -20.45
C VAL A 253 36.30 -9.04 -19.48
N ILE A 254 35.11 -9.36 -19.97
CA ILE A 254 34.18 -10.31 -19.34
C ILE A 254 34.30 -11.63 -20.10
N LYS A 255 34.64 -12.71 -19.38
CA LYS A 255 34.70 -14.08 -19.93
C LYS A 255 33.98 -15.02 -18.98
N ASN A 256 33.03 -15.80 -19.49
CA ASN A 256 32.20 -16.71 -18.69
C ASN A 256 31.60 -16.01 -17.43
N GLY A 257 31.20 -14.74 -17.58
CA GLY A 257 30.60 -13.95 -16.51
C GLY A 257 31.57 -13.40 -15.46
N LYS A 258 32.88 -13.63 -15.64
CA LYS A 258 33.91 -13.11 -14.74
C LYS A 258 34.69 -12.00 -15.42
N LYS A 259 34.92 -10.92 -14.68
CA LYS A 259 35.85 -9.85 -15.07
C LYS A 259 37.28 -10.37 -14.98
N MET A 260 38.04 -10.19 -16.04
CA MET A 260 39.45 -10.59 -16.13
C MET A 260 40.28 -9.49 -16.80
N VAL A 261 41.57 -9.46 -16.53
CA VAL A 261 42.53 -8.59 -17.23
C VAL A 261 43.39 -9.45 -18.13
N ILE A 262 43.35 -9.19 -19.44
CA ILE A 262 44.24 -9.83 -20.41
C ILE A 262 45.40 -8.86 -20.68
N LYS A 263 46.63 -9.35 -20.56
CA LYS A 263 47.88 -8.58 -20.71
C LYS A 263 48.52 -8.80 -22.08
#